data_AF-A0A9X5INZ5-F1
#
_entry.id   AF-A0A9X5INZ5-F1
#
_cell.length_a   1.000
_cell.length_b   1.000
_cell.length_c   1.000
_cell.angle_alpha   90.00
_cell.angle_beta   90.00
_cell.angle_gamma   90.00
#
_symmetry.space_group_name_H-M   'P 1'
#
loop_
_entity.id
_entity.type
_entity.pdbx_description
1 polymer ?
#
loop_
_entity_poly.entity_id
_entity_poly.type
_entity_poly.pdbx_seq_one_letter_code
_entity_poly.pdbx_strand_id
1 'polypeptide(L)'
;MTSNPTRSRARAAGASIALVGTLALTACSAEDRPALPEITLPSFSLPSGDELKSFVADARSQIEEVSGDVASAATALEGLSGKARGSAEDALGTVQGAVGQVQEALDAAKSGKEDAQEQLAAASTTLEEARAKVDDALASLGTSTDEVTSRARSELTDLRAELARLEGDVTTP
;
A
#
# COMPACT_ATOMS: atom_id res chain seq x y z
N MET A 1 -19.49 38.28 -50.55
CA MET A 1 -18.02 38.44 -50.36
C MET A 1 -17.78 38.31 -48.87
N THR A 2 -17.19 37.28 -48.27
CA THR A 2 -16.20 36.27 -48.68
C THR A 2 -16.33 35.02 -47.78
N SER A 3 -15.72 33.92 -48.23
CA SER A 3 -15.98 32.50 -47.97
C SER A 3 -15.70 31.91 -46.57
N ASN A 4 -16.35 30.77 -46.30
CA ASN A 4 -15.99 29.72 -45.33
C ASN A 4 -14.67 29.02 -45.73
N PRO A 5 -13.97 28.31 -44.81
CA PRO A 5 -13.96 26.86 -44.95
C PRO A 5 -14.03 26.05 -43.64
N THR A 6 -14.85 25.00 -43.73
CA THR A 6 -14.84 23.73 -42.99
C THR A 6 -13.43 23.14 -42.83
N ARG A 7 -13.12 22.59 -41.64
CA ARG A 7 -12.18 21.46 -41.53
C ARG A 7 -12.79 20.32 -40.72
N SER A 8 -12.63 19.16 -41.32
CA SER A 8 -13.18 17.86 -41.00
C SER A 8 -12.01 16.94 -40.68
N ARG A 9 -12.26 15.98 -39.78
CA ARG A 9 -11.57 14.69 -39.59
C ARG A 9 -10.12 14.67 -39.07
N ALA A 10 -9.93 13.96 -37.97
CA ALA A 10 -9.14 12.73 -37.99
C ALA A 10 -9.67 11.75 -36.93
N ARG A 11 -10.24 10.63 -37.40
CA ARG A 11 -10.39 9.40 -36.62
C ARG A 11 -9.00 8.77 -36.54
N ALA A 12 -8.49 8.53 -35.35
CA ALA A 12 -7.38 7.61 -35.15
C ALA A 12 -7.96 6.30 -34.62
N ALA A 13 -8.01 5.32 -35.52
CA ALA A 13 -8.19 3.92 -35.20
C ALA A 13 -6.83 3.36 -34.75
N GLY A 14 -6.84 2.59 -33.66
CA GLY A 14 -5.73 1.74 -33.21
C GLY A 14 -6.34 0.69 -32.28
N ALA A 15 -6.83 -0.40 -32.85
CA ALA A 15 -6.12 -1.68 -32.98
C ALA A 15 -6.17 -2.49 -31.67
N SER A 16 -7.11 -3.42 -31.67
CA SER A 16 -7.42 -4.42 -30.68
C SER A 16 -6.27 -5.40 -30.45
N ILE A 17 -6.07 -5.84 -29.21
CA ILE A 17 -5.61 -7.20 -28.90
C ILE A 17 -6.51 -7.72 -27.79
N ALA A 18 -7.55 -8.48 -28.19
CA ALA A 18 -8.28 -9.35 -27.29
C ALA A 18 -7.55 -10.69 -27.27
N LEU A 19 -6.81 -10.98 -26.19
CA LEU A 19 -6.28 -12.32 -25.95
C LEU A 19 -7.41 -13.19 -25.40
N VAL A 20 -8.11 -13.85 -26.34
CA VAL A 20 -9.02 -14.95 -26.05
C VAL A 20 -8.17 -16.18 -25.75
N GLY A 21 -7.97 -16.47 -24.47
CA GLY A 21 -7.41 -17.74 -24.00
C GLY A 21 -8.52 -18.71 -23.65
N THR A 22 -9.05 -19.45 -24.62
CA THR A 22 -9.86 -20.64 -24.33
C THR A 22 -8.93 -21.75 -23.86
N LEU A 23 -8.89 -22.00 -22.55
CA LEU A 23 -8.25 -23.19 -21.99
C LEU A 23 -9.19 -24.39 -22.23
N ALA A 24 -8.87 -25.19 -23.24
CA ALA A 24 -9.44 -26.51 -23.38
C ALA A 24 -8.86 -27.41 -22.29
N LEU A 25 -9.68 -27.77 -21.30
CA LEU A 25 -9.37 -28.81 -20.32
C LEU A 25 -9.51 -30.18 -20.99
N THR A 26 -8.52 -30.58 -21.77
CA THR A 26 -8.34 -31.99 -22.14
C THR A 26 -7.64 -32.70 -21.00
N ALA A 27 -8.42 -33.43 -20.21
CA ALA A 27 -7.89 -34.45 -19.32
C ALA A 27 -7.19 -35.54 -20.16
N CYS A 28 -5.91 -35.78 -19.91
CA CYS A 28 -5.29 -37.07 -20.20
C CYS A 28 -4.10 -37.32 -19.28
N SER A 29 -3.95 -38.60 -18.92
CA SER A 29 -3.26 -39.15 -17.76
C SER A 29 -1.74 -38.96 -17.72
N ALA A 30 -1.25 -39.00 -16.47
CA ALA A 30 0.05 -39.43 -15.93
C ALA A 30 1.29 -39.54 -16.84
N GLU A 31 2.43 -39.14 -16.26
CA GLU A 31 3.80 -39.17 -16.80
C GLU A 31 4.20 -38.02 -17.73
N ASP A 32 4.28 -36.81 -17.16
CA ASP A 32 5.43 -35.91 -17.34
C ASP A 32 5.24 -34.77 -16.31
N ARG A 33 6.09 -34.68 -15.29
CA ARG A 33 6.04 -33.55 -14.34
C ARG A 33 6.61 -32.35 -15.11
N PRO A 34 5.81 -31.34 -15.52
CA PRO A 34 6.41 -30.12 -16.00
C PRO A 34 7.22 -29.56 -14.84
N ALA A 35 8.50 -29.25 -15.10
CA ALA A 35 9.28 -28.41 -14.20
C ALA A 35 8.42 -27.18 -13.92
N LEU A 36 7.98 -27.07 -12.66
CA LEU A 36 7.26 -25.87 -12.23
C LEU A 36 8.16 -24.70 -12.63
N PRO A 37 7.64 -23.67 -13.33
CA PRO A 37 8.42 -22.47 -13.55
C PRO A 37 8.88 -22.01 -12.17
N GLU A 38 10.19 -21.92 -11.95
CA GLU A 38 10.71 -21.28 -10.74
C GLU A 38 10.12 -19.89 -10.74
N ILE A 39 9.15 -19.66 -9.85
CA ILE A 39 8.69 -18.32 -9.55
C ILE A 39 9.90 -17.71 -8.86
N THR A 40 10.74 -17.04 -9.64
CA THR A 40 11.72 -16.09 -9.12
C THR A 40 10.90 -15.00 -8.44
N LEU A 41 10.65 -15.20 -7.14
CA LEU A 41 10.22 -14.13 -6.28
C LEU A 41 11.30 -13.04 -6.40
N PRO A 42 10.92 -11.75 -6.50
CA PRO A 42 11.90 -10.69 -6.40
C PRO A 42 12.67 -10.90 -5.09
N SER A 43 13.97 -11.20 -5.20
CA SER A 43 14.81 -11.45 -4.04
C SER A 43 15.01 -10.12 -3.33
N PHE A 44 14.19 -9.85 -2.31
CA PHE A 44 14.42 -8.77 -1.37
C PHE A 44 15.73 -9.07 -0.63
N SER A 45 16.73 -8.20 -0.79
CA SER A 45 18.01 -8.32 -0.10
C SER A 45 18.29 -7.04 0.65
N LEU A 46 18.51 -7.17 1.95
CA LEU A 46 18.94 -6.04 2.77
C LEU A 46 20.31 -5.52 2.32
N PRO A 47 20.48 -4.19 2.22
CA PRO A 47 21.77 -3.56 2.02
C PRO A 47 22.67 -3.79 3.24
N SER A 48 23.93 -3.38 3.11
CA SER A 48 24.92 -3.55 4.18
C SER A 48 25.70 -2.26 4.44
N GLY A 49 26.42 -2.21 5.57
CA GLY A 49 27.28 -1.07 5.89
C GLY A 49 26.52 0.25 6.00
N ASP A 50 26.95 1.26 5.25
CA ASP A 50 26.37 2.62 5.31
C ASP A 50 25.03 2.74 4.56
N GLU A 51 24.80 1.90 3.55
CA GLU A 51 23.51 1.82 2.86
C GLU A 51 22.42 1.35 3.83
N LEU A 52 22.70 0.28 4.60
CA LEU A 52 21.80 -0.20 5.65
C LEU A 52 21.48 0.86 6.70
N LYS A 53 22.48 1.67 7.10
CA LYS A 53 22.25 2.74 8.06
C LYS A 53 21.34 3.83 7.50
N SER A 54 21.52 4.17 6.23
CA SER A 54 20.71 5.19 5.55
C SER A 54 19.28 4.70 5.39
N PHE A 55 19.11 3.48 4.89
CA PHE A 55 17.82 2.80 4.81
C PHE A 55 17.06 2.80 6.15
N VAL A 56 17.72 2.36 7.23
CA VAL A 56 17.09 2.34 8.57
C VAL A 56 16.76 3.75 9.07
N ALA A 57 17.60 4.75 8.75
CA ALA A 57 17.34 6.13 9.15
C ALA A 57 16.15 6.73 8.40
N ASP A 58 16.07 6.52 7.09
CA ASP A 58 14.99 7.00 6.23
C ASP A 58 13.66 6.36 6.64
N ALA A 59 13.62 5.03 6.78
CA ALA A 59 12.42 4.33 7.24
C ALA A 59 11.98 4.78 8.65
N ARG A 60 12.91 5.12 9.55
CA ARG A 60 12.59 5.67 10.87
C ARG A 60 12.00 7.08 10.80
N SER A 61 12.52 7.94 9.93
CA SER A 61 11.94 9.27 9.67
C SER A 61 10.50 9.12 9.17
N GLN A 62 10.29 8.22 8.21
CA GLN A 62 8.99 7.92 7.65
C GLN A 62 8.00 7.37 8.69
N ILE A 63 8.47 6.56 9.65
CA ILE A 63 7.67 6.10 10.79
C ILE A 63 7.25 7.25 11.72
N GLU A 64 8.12 8.23 11.95
CA GLU A 64 7.79 9.41 12.75
C GLU A 64 6.69 10.24 12.07
N GLU A 65 6.75 10.39 10.74
CA GLU A 65 5.71 11.05 9.94
C GLU A 65 4.37 10.31 10.03
N VAL A 66 4.35 8.98 9.78
CA VAL A 66 3.15 8.14 9.97
C VAL A 66 2.57 8.28 11.38
N SER A 67 3.42 8.30 12.41
CA SER A 67 2.98 8.43 13.80
C SER A 67 2.33 9.80 14.08
N GLY A 68 2.86 10.86 13.45
CA GLY A 68 2.25 12.19 13.47
C GLY A 68 0.88 12.20 12.79
N ASP A 69 0.76 11.56 11.63
CA ASP A 69 -0.50 11.46 10.88
C ASP A 69 -1.54 10.63 11.63
N VAL A 70 -1.15 9.55 12.30
CA VAL A 70 -2.04 8.78 13.18
C VAL A 70 -2.60 9.65 14.30
N ALA A 71 -1.77 10.49 14.92
CA ALA A 71 -2.22 11.39 15.97
C ALA A 71 -3.18 12.46 15.43
N SER A 72 -2.86 13.06 14.28
CA SER A 72 -3.72 14.05 13.60
C SER A 72 -5.06 13.44 13.20
N ALA A 73 -5.05 12.24 12.62
CA ALA A 73 -6.24 11.49 12.29
C ALA A 73 -7.08 11.20 13.54
N ALA A 74 -6.48 10.71 14.63
CA ALA A 74 -7.19 10.44 15.88
C ALA A 74 -7.92 11.69 16.42
N THR A 75 -7.26 12.85 16.39
CA THR A 75 -7.89 14.13 16.76
C THR A 75 -9.03 14.49 15.79
N ALA A 76 -8.88 14.24 14.49
CA ALA A 76 -9.95 14.52 13.53
C ALA A 76 -11.17 13.59 13.66
N LEU A 77 -11.03 12.44 14.33
CA LEU A 77 -12.17 11.59 14.67
C LEU A 77 -13.00 12.14 15.83
N GLU A 78 -12.50 13.13 16.59
CA GLU A 78 -13.27 13.78 17.65
C GLU A 78 -14.55 14.39 17.10
N GLY A 79 -15.70 14.00 17.67
CA GLY A 79 -17.02 14.43 17.21
C GLY A 79 -17.68 13.47 16.21
N LEU A 80 -16.95 12.52 15.63
CA LEU A 80 -17.59 11.37 14.98
C LEU A 80 -18.23 10.45 16.02
N SER A 81 -19.22 9.66 15.59
CA SER A 81 -19.87 8.68 16.45
C SER A 81 -20.31 7.45 15.68
N GLY A 82 -20.66 6.39 16.42
CA GLY A 82 -21.19 5.16 15.85
C GLY A 82 -20.15 4.38 15.05
N LYS A 83 -20.63 3.62 14.06
CA LYS A 83 -19.82 2.66 13.31
C LYS A 83 -18.63 3.30 12.59
N ALA A 84 -18.83 4.48 11.99
CA ALA A 84 -17.77 5.14 11.23
C ALA A 84 -16.58 5.53 12.12
N ARG A 85 -16.84 6.00 13.36
CA ARG A 85 -15.79 6.25 14.34
C ARG A 85 -15.07 4.96 14.72
N GLY A 86 -15.82 3.91 15.08
CA GLY A 86 -15.22 2.63 15.47
C GLY A 86 -14.34 2.02 14.37
N SER A 87 -14.80 2.04 13.12
CA SER A 87 -13.99 1.58 11.98
C SER A 87 -12.71 2.39 11.79
N ALA A 88 -12.76 3.70 11.99
CA ALA A 88 -11.57 4.55 11.91
C ALA A 88 -10.60 4.32 13.09
N GLU A 89 -11.10 4.17 14.32
CA GLU A 89 -10.26 3.84 15.49
C GLU A 89 -9.58 2.47 15.34
N ASP A 90 -10.31 1.46 14.84
CA ASP A 90 -9.76 0.14 14.54
C ASP A 90 -8.65 0.20 13.48
N ALA A 91 -8.83 1.04 12.45
CA ALA A 91 -7.83 1.27 11.42
C ALA A 91 -6.56 1.92 12.00
N LEU A 92 -6.71 2.97 12.82
CA LEU A 92 -5.57 3.61 13.48
C LEU A 92 -4.82 2.65 14.40
N GLY A 93 -5.53 1.78 15.14
CA GLY A 93 -4.91 0.75 15.96
C GLY A 93 -4.13 -0.28 15.13
N THR A 94 -4.66 -0.68 13.97
CA THR A 94 -3.98 -1.59 13.04
C THR A 94 -2.70 -0.94 12.48
N VAL A 95 -2.78 0.34 12.11
CA VAL A 95 -1.61 1.13 11.66
C VAL A 95 -0.52 1.19 12.72
N GLN A 96 -0.88 1.48 13.97
CA GLN A 96 0.09 1.51 15.08
C GLN A 96 0.77 0.15 15.27
N GLY A 97 0.03 -0.95 15.16
CA GLY A 97 0.58 -2.30 15.19
C GLY A 97 1.57 -2.57 14.05
N ALA A 98 1.21 -2.19 12.83
CA ALA A 98 2.07 -2.35 11.65
C ALA A 98 3.37 -1.55 11.79
N VAL A 99 3.27 -0.28 12.19
CA VAL A 99 4.42 0.58 12.44
C VAL A 99 5.35 -0.01 13.51
N GLY A 100 4.78 -0.56 14.60
CA GLY A 100 5.56 -1.23 15.64
C GLY A 100 6.35 -2.43 15.10
N GLN A 101 5.74 -3.25 14.24
CA GLN A 101 6.42 -4.39 13.62
C GLN A 101 7.53 -3.94 12.65
N VAL A 102 7.32 -2.86 11.90
CA VAL A 102 8.37 -2.28 11.06
C VAL A 102 9.55 -1.84 11.93
N GLN A 103 9.30 -1.16 13.06
CA GLN A 103 10.36 -0.75 13.98
C GLN A 103 11.17 -1.94 14.51
N GLU A 104 10.48 -3.01 14.92
CA GLU A 104 11.12 -4.25 15.39
C GLU A 104 11.99 -4.90 14.30
N ALA A 105 11.48 -4.95 13.07
CA ALA A 105 12.19 -5.51 11.92
C ALA A 105 13.43 -4.67 11.53
N LEU A 106 13.32 -3.34 11.57
CA LEU A 106 14.46 -2.43 11.36
C LEU A 106 15.53 -2.60 12.45
N ASP A 107 15.12 -2.83 13.69
CA ASP A 107 16.05 -3.10 14.80
C ASP A 107 16.74 -4.46 14.66
N ALA A 108 16.04 -5.48 14.15
CA ALA A 108 16.62 -6.75 13.77
C ALA A 108 17.67 -6.59 12.66
N ALA A 109 17.34 -5.83 11.60
CA ALA A 109 18.23 -5.54 10.49
C ALA A 109 19.50 -4.81 10.95
N LYS A 110 19.34 -3.75 11.74
CA LYS A 110 20.46 -2.99 12.31
C LYS A 110 21.35 -3.84 13.22
N SER A 111 20.76 -4.81 13.92
CA SER A 111 21.48 -5.74 14.80
C SER A 111 22.13 -6.90 14.03
N GLY A 112 21.94 -6.99 12.71
CA GLY A 112 22.47 -8.06 11.88
C GLY A 112 21.85 -9.42 12.16
N LYS A 113 20.60 -9.47 12.62
CA LYS A 113 19.92 -10.75 12.84
C LYS A 113 19.63 -11.44 11.51
N GLU A 114 19.77 -12.76 11.50
CA GLU A 114 19.58 -13.60 10.30
C GLU A 114 18.12 -13.59 9.80
N ASP A 115 17.16 -13.32 10.69
CA ASP A 115 15.72 -13.28 10.40
C ASP A 115 15.20 -11.88 10.03
N ALA A 116 16.06 -10.86 9.95
CA ALA A 116 15.64 -9.48 9.71
C ALA A 116 14.88 -9.29 8.38
N GLN A 117 15.26 -10.04 7.35
CA GLN A 117 14.58 -10.00 6.05
C GLN A 117 13.16 -10.58 6.15
N GLU A 118 12.99 -11.68 6.86
CA GLU A 118 11.68 -12.29 7.10
C GLU A 118 10.78 -11.37 7.94
N GLN A 119 11.35 -10.72 8.95
CA GLN A 119 10.63 -9.73 9.75
C GLN A 119 10.18 -8.51 8.93
N LEU A 120 11.02 -8.00 8.02
CA LEU A 120 10.64 -6.88 7.14
C LEU A 120 9.55 -7.29 6.14
N ALA A 121 9.62 -8.51 5.60
CA ALA A 121 8.57 -9.03 4.73
C ALA A 121 7.23 -9.20 5.47
N ALA A 122 7.27 -9.71 6.71
CA ALA A 122 6.09 -9.81 7.56
C ALA A 122 5.51 -8.42 7.90
N ALA A 123 6.36 -7.47 8.29
CA ALA A 123 5.95 -6.09 8.57
C ALA A 123 5.33 -5.41 7.34
N SER A 124 5.87 -5.67 6.14
CA SER A 124 5.30 -5.16 4.88
C SER A 124 3.90 -5.71 4.63
N THR A 125 3.68 -7.00 4.87
CA THR A 125 2.34 -7.62 4.80
C THR A 125 1.37 -6.94 5.77
N THR A 126 1.81 -6.64 6.99
CA THR A 126 0.97 -5.96 7.98
C THR A 126 0.73 -4.49 7.64
N LEU A 127 1.66 -3.81 6.96
CA LEU A 127 1.40 -2.47 6.39
C LEU A 127 0.32 -2.51 5.30
N GLU A 128 0.33 -3.51 4.42
CA GLU A 128 -0.73 -3.70 3.42
C GLU A 128 -2.10 -3.90 4.09
N GLU A 129 -2.17 -4.73 5.14
CA GLU A 129 -3.37 -4.93 5.94
C GLU A 129 -3.84 -3.63 6.61
N ALA A 130 -2.92 -2.83 7.16
CA ALA A 130 -3.22 -1.55 7.76
C ALA A 130 -3.79 -0.56 6.75
N ARG A 131 -3.22 -0.50 5.53
CA ARG A 131 -3.76 0.30 4.42
C ARG A 131 -5.17 -0.14 4.04
N ALA A 132 -5.42 -1.44 3.97
CA ALA A 132 -6.76 -1.97 3.69
C ALA A 132 -7.76 -1.56 4.79
N LYS A 133 -7.35 -1.54 6.07
CA LYS A 133 -8.20 -1.05 7.16
C LYS A 133 -8.50 0.44 7.07
N VAL A 134 -7.53 1.25 6.66
CA VAL A 134 -7.76 2.68 6.40
C VAL A 134 -8.75 2.86 5.24
N ASP A 135 -8.69 2.04 4.21
CA ASP A 135 -9.66 2.04 3.10
C ASP A 135 -11.08 1.68 3.55
N ASP A 136 -11.22 0.66 4.40
CA ASP A 136 -12.49 0.28 5.01
C ASP A 136 -13.06 1.41 5.88
N ALA A 137 -12.21 2.11 6.64
CA ALA A 137 -12.59 3.27 7.44
C ALA A 137 -13.07 4.44 6.55
N LEU A 138 -12.33 4.76 5.49
CA LEU A 138 -12.72 5.77 4.50
C LEU A 138 -14.07 5.45 3.85
N ALA A 139 -14.31 4.18 3.51
CA ALA A 139 -15.60 3.73 2.99
C ALA A 139 -16.73 3.86 4.03
N SER A 140 -16.43 3.59 5.30
CA SER A 140 -17.39 3.70 6.42
C SER A 140 -17.78 5.14 6.75
N LEU A 141 -16.89 6.12 6.50
CA LEU A 141 -17.20 7.56 6.56
C LEU A 141 -18.15 8.00 5.43
N GLY A 142 -18.35 7.16 4.40
CA GLY A 142 -19.24 7.43 3.28
C GLY A 142 -18.84 8.69 2.50
N THR A 143 -19.82 9.41 1.97
CA THR A 143 -19.63 10.67 1.21
C THR A 143 -20.17 11.90 1.94
N SER A 144 -20.39 11.80 3.26
CA SER A 144 -20.86 12.95 4.04
C SER A 144 -19.89 14.12 3.91
N THR A 145 -20.45 15.33 3.84
CA THR A 145 -19.74 16.59 3.64
C THR A 145 -19.81 17.49 4.86
N ASP A 146 -20.22 16.98 6.02
CA ASP A 146 -20.05 17.72 7.27
C ASP A 146 -18.56 17.92 7.55
N GLU A 147 -18.24 19.02 8.22
CA GLU A 147 -16.87 19.45 8.46
C GLU A 147 -16.04 18.38 9.20
N VAL A 148 -16.65 17.71 10.18
CA VAL A 148 -15.98 16.67 10.99
C VAL A 148 -15.63 15.47 10.12
N THR A 149 -16.60 14.93 9.38
CA THR A 149 -16.36 13.79 8.48
C THR A 149 -15.40 14.14 7.34
N SER A 150 -15.46 15.36 6.82
CA SER A 150 -14.55 15.82 5.77
C SER A 150 -13.11 15.92 6.28
N ARG A 151 -12.92 16.43 7.49
CA ARG A 151 -11.62 16.47 8.16
C ARG A 151 -11.08 15.07 8.39
N ALA A 152 -11.88 14.19 9.01
CA ALA A 152 -11.49 12.79 9.24
C ALA A 152 -11.09 12.06 7.95
N ARG A 153 -11.84 12.28 6.86
CA ARG A 153 -11.54 11.69 5.55
C ARG A 153 -10.21 12.22 5.00
N SER A 154 -9.93 13.51 5.14
CA SER A 154 -8.66 14.09 4.70
C SER A 154 -7.47 13.44 5.42
N GLU A 155 -7.49 13.44 6.75
CA GLU A 155 -6.39 12.90 7.56
C GLU A 155 -6.17 11.40 7.32
N LEU A 156 -7.25 10.61 7.16
CA LEU A 156 -7.12 9.20 6.80
C LEU A 156 -6.59 8.99 5.37
N THR A 157 -6.87 9.90 4.45
CA THR A 157 -6.32 9.85 3.08
C THR A 157 -4.84 10.17 3.09
N ASP A 158 -4.43 11.16 3.88
CA ASP A 158 -3.03 11.54 4.06
C ASP A 158 -2.26 10.38 4.72
N LEU A 159 -2.79 9.81 5.80
CA LEU A 159 -2.23 8.62 6.45
C LEU A 159 -2.10 7.43 5.49
N ARG A 160 -3.11 7.18 4.65
CA ARG A 160 -3.04 6.12 3.62
C ARG A 160 -1.87 6.34 2.65
N ALA A 161 -1.66 7.58 2.23
CA ALA A 161 -0.55 7.92 1.34
C ALA A 161 0.79 7.72 2.04
N GLU A 162 0.87 8.06 3.32
CA GLU A 162 2.06 7.91 4.14
C GLU A 162 2.44 6.44 4.39
N LEU A 163 1.45 5.59 4.62
CA LEU A 163 1.67 4.14 4.71
C LEU A 163 2.18 3.55 3.40
N ALA A 164 1.73 4.08 2.26
CA ALA A 164 2.22 3.63 0.95
C ALA A 164 3.68 4.04 0.70
N ARG A 165 4.09 5.21 1.22
CA ARG A 165 5.49 5.66 1.18
C ARG A 165 6.34 4.76 2.09
N LEU A 166 5.90 4.55 3.33
CA LEU A 166 6.59 3.67 4.27
C LEU A 166 6.78 2.25 3.71
N GLU A 167 5.73 1.67 3.14
CA GLU A 167 5.78 0.36 2.47
C GLU A 167 6.81 0.35 1.33
N GLY A 168 6.83 1.39 0.50
CA GLY A 168 7.81 1.55 -0.57
C GLY A 168 9.24 1.61 -0.03
N ASP A 169 9.47 2.41 1.02
CA ASP A 169 10.79 2.53 1.62
C ASP A 169 11.25 1.18 2.16
N VAL A 170 10.43 0.49 2.98
CA VAL A 170 10.84 -0.77 3.63
C VAL A 170 10.98 -1.96 2.68
N THR A 171 10.35 -1.93 1.52
CA THR A 171 10.43 -2.99 0.49
C THR A 171 11.48 -2.73 -0.59
N THR A 172 11.98 -1.50 -0.70
CA THR A 172 13.02 -1.11 -1.67
C THR A 172 14.21 -0.43 -0.97
N PRO A 173 15.03 -1.20 -0.24
CA PRO A 173 16.11 -0.68 0.59
C PRO A 173 17.38 -0.31 -0.19
#